data_AF-A0A235HTR8-F1
#
_entry.id   AF-A0A235HTR8-F1
#
_cell.length_a   1.000
_cell.length_b   1.000
_cell.length_c   1.000
_cell.angle_alpha   90.00
_cell.angle_beta   90.00
_cell.angle_gamma   90.00
#
_symmetry.space_group_name_H-M   'P 1'
#
loop_
_entity.id
_entity.type
_entity.pdbx_description
1 polymer ?
#
loop_
_entity_poly.entity_id
_entity_poly.type
_entity_poly.pdbx_seq_one_letter_code
_entity_poly.pdbx_strand_id
1 'polypeptide(L)'
;MPGSTLGTAQNIGVLTSFNYNDAVGNTNPVDYYKFSLTGTSNINLLLSGVTQSYVDAAIYYDSNNDGLIESGEQLYSTYASNGGNAQITATLGASGNYYVGISQDSQNVNSNYSLQLSAISAPPSIASNPGNTLSTAYNIGTLSTAQTFKEFVGNVDSVDYYKFSLTSTSNISLLLSGVTQSYVDAAIYYDSNNDGLIESGEQLYSTYASNGGNAQITATLGASGNYYVGISQDSQNVNSNYSLQLSAISAPPSIASNPGNTLSTAYNIGTLSTAQTFKEFVGNVDSVDYYKFSLTGTSNISLLLSGVTQSYVDAAIYYDSNNDGLIESGEKLYSTYASNGGNGQISATLGASGNYYVGISQDSQNVNSNYSLQLANTTSTSNQRLTGNALNNTLIGGDGNDQLQGLAGNDTLQGGNGNDILTGGSGDDLLWGGLGDDILTGGSGKDKYLFQGNGAFSTSLGVDYITEFEGGQDQIMLSKATFNAVTNTVGQAFTNFAVVTGDELVNASNARIVFSQGSGSLFYNQDGNVLGTGTVFEFARLGNPDITLSSSNFSLIA
;
A
#
# COMPACT_ATOMS: atom_id res chain seq x y z
N MET A 1 11.17 66.55 -24.18
CA MET A 1 11.53 65.93 -25.47
C MET A 1 12.25 64.64 -25.14
N PRO A 2 11.83 63.51 -25.73
CA PRO A 2 12.60 62.27 -25.69
C PRO A 2 14.02 62.51 -26.19
N GLY A 3 14.98 61.78 -25.59
CA GLY A 3 16.38 61.85 -25.99
C GLY A 3 16.72 60.81 -27.04
N SER A 4 17.78 61.08 -27.80
CA SER A 4 18.25 60.25 -28.92
C SER A 4 19.20 59.11 -28.52
N THR A 5 19.44 58.95 -27.21
CA THR A 5 20.19 57.82 -26.62
C THR A 5 19.45 57.28 -25.39
N LEU A 6 19.72 56.03 -25.00
CA LEU A 6 19.09 55.40 -23.83
C LEU A 6 19.37 56.16 -22.53
N GLY A 7 20.60 56.68 -22.34
CA GLY A 7 20.96 57.52 -21.18
C GLY A 7 20.22 58.85 -21.11
N THR A 8 19.65 59.31 -22.24
CA THR A 8 18.85 60.54 -22.34
C THR A 8 17.35 60.26 -22.55
N ALA A 9 16.93 59.00 -22.50
CA ALA A 9 15.56 58.60 -22.78
C ALA A 9 14.57 59.31 -21.84
N GLN A 10 13.39 59.64 -22.37
CA GLN A 10 12.33 60.19 -21.55
C GLN A 10 11.85 59.12 -20.56
N ASN A 11 12.09 59.36 -19.26
CA ASN A 11 11.68 58.43 -18.22
C ASN A 11 10.18 58.57 -17.93
N ILE A 12 9.44 57.48 -18.19
CA ILE A 12 8.00 57.32 -17.96
C ILE A 12 7.74 56.80 -16.52
N GLY A 13 8.74 56.19 -15.87
CA GLY A 13 8.57 55.50 -14.59
C GLY A 13 7.90 54.14 -14.75
N VAL A 14 7.16 53.70 -13.73
CA VAL A 14 6.43 52.42 -13.78
C VAL A 14 5.29 52.52 -14.79
N LEU A 15 5.33 51.70 -15.84
CA LEU A 15 4.35 51.77 -16.92
C LEU A 15 2.99 51.26 -16.44
N THR A 16 1.96 52.06 -16.67
CA THR A 16 0.54 51.67 -16.53
C THR A 16 -0.21 52.07 -17.80
N SER A 17 -0.15 53.36 -18.12
CA SER A 17 -0.51 53.90 -19.43
C SER A 17 0.30 55.17 -19.70
N PHE A 18 0.64 55.39 -20.96
CA PHE A 18 1.39 56.54 -21.45
C PHE A 18 0.94 56.85 -22.87
N ASN A 19 0.70 58.12 -23.16
CA ASN A 19 0.37 58.59 -24.49
C ASN A 19 1.19 59.84 -24.77
N TYR A 20 1.86 59.89 -25.90
CA TYR A 20 2.70 61.02 -26.26
C TYR A 20 2.79 61.19 -27.77
N ASN A 21 2.78 62.45 -28.20
CA ASN A 21 2.93 62.80 -29.61
C ASN A 21 4.25 63.53 -29.79
N ASP A 22 5.04 63.11 -30.77
CA ASP A 22 6.27 63.79 -31.14
C ASP A 22 6.56 63.66 -32.64
N ALA A 23 7.75 64.06 -33.07
CA ALA A 23 8.24 63.85 -34.42
C ALA A 23 9.71 63.38 -34.43
N VAL A 24 9.98 62.35 -35.22
CA VAL A 24 11.33 61.92 -35.58
C VAL A 24 11.73 62.57 -36.91
N GLY A 25 13.02 62.85 -37.09
CA GLY A 25 13.52 63.64 -38.22
C GLY A 25 15.04 63.71 -38.30
N ASN A 26 15.58 64.44 -39.28
CA ASN A 26 17.04 64.47 -39.51
C ASN A 26 17.87 64.98 -38.31
N THR A 27 17.32 65.92 -37.54
CA THR A 27 17.99 66.47 -36.36
C THR A 27 17.71 65.67 -35.09
N ASN A 28 16.75 64.74 -35.14
CA ASN A 28 16.36 63.86 -34.05
C ASN A 28 15.89 62.51 -34.63
N PRO A 29 16.83 61.64 -35.05
CA PRO A 29 16.52 60.48 -35.88
C PRO A 29 15.83 59.35 -35.10
N VAL A 30 15.96 59.36 -33.77
CA VAL A 30 15.41 58.35 -32.88
C VAL A 30 14.96 59.02 -31.58
N ASP A 31 13.79 58.62 -31.09
CA ASP A 31 13.27 58.98 -29.78
C ASP A 31 13.24 57.75 -28.87
N TYR A 32 13.89 57.85 -27.71
CA TYR A 32 13.84 56.80 -26.69
C TYR A 32 12.97 57.18 -25.50
N TYR A 33 12.16 56.22 -25.08
CA TYR A 33 11.32 56.26 -23.90
C TYR A 33 11.70 55.14 -22.94
N LYS A 34 12.05 55.48 -21.69
CA LYS A 34 12.38 54.51 -20.65
C LYS A 34 11.17 54.25 -19.78
N PHE A 35 10.82 53.00 -19.55
CA PHE A 35 9.80 52.61 -18.59
C PHE A 35 10.28 51.45 -17.72
N SER A 36 9.66 51.27 -16.56
CA SER A 36 9.97 50.16 -15.67
C SER A 36 8.75 49.28 -15.47
N LEU A 37 8.96 47.98 -15.30
CA LEU A 37 7.94 47.01 -14.90
C LEU A 37 8.26 46.47 -13.51
N THR A 38 7.22 46.31 -12.68
CA THR A 38 7.35 45.77 -11.32
C THR A 38 7.22 44.25 -11.25
N GLY A 39 6.98 43.60 -12.39
CA GLY A 39 6.78 42.16 -12.55
C GLY A 39 6.25 41.84 -13.95
N THR A 40 5.94 40.58 -14.22
CA THR A 40 5.44 40.14 -15.52
C THR A 40 4.21 40.94 -15.94
N SER A 41 4.27 41.58 -17.10
CA SER A 41 3.22 42.49 -17.57
C SER A 41 2.88 42.26 -19.04
N ASN A 42 1.60 42.31 -19.37
CA ASN A 42 1.11 42.37 -20.73
C ASN A 42 1.20 43.82 -21.21
N ILE A 43 2.03 44.05 -22.22
CA ILE A 43 2.31 45.33 -22.84
C ILE A 43 1.51 45.46 -24.12
N ASN A 44 0.93 46.63 -24.33
CA ASN A 44 0.37 47.07 -25.59
C ASN A 44 1.05 48.36 -26.03
N LEU A 45 1.77 48.31 -27.14
CA LEU A 45 2.33 49.47 -27.83
C LEU A 45 1.52 49.70 -29.10
N LEU A 46 0.98 50.91 -29.27
CA LEU A 46 0.36 51.35 -30.52
C LEU A 46 1.11 52.58 -31.04
N LEU A 47 1.72 52.42 -32.22
CA LEU A 47 2.27 53.50 -33.02
C LEU A 47 1.23 53.93 -34.05
N SER A 48 0.90 55.22 -34.06
CA SER A 48 -0.12 55.79 -34.94
C SER A 48 0.22 57.23 -35.34
N GLY A 49 -0.62 57.86 -36.17
CA GLY A 49 -0.43 59.28 -36.53
C GLY A 49 0.81 59.55 -37.37
N VAL A 50 1.37 58.51 -38.01
CA VAL A 50 2.56 58.59 -38.86
C VAL A 50 2.23 59.35 -40.14
N THR A 51 2.98 60.42 -40.41
CA THR A 51 2.75 61.31 -41.57
C THR A 51 3.66 61.02 -42.77
N GLN A 52 4.59 60.07 -42.66
CA GLN A 52 5.57 59.74 -43.73
C GLN A 52 5.75 58.23 -43.95
N SER A 53 6.63 57.86 -44.88
CA SER A 53 6.69 56.51 -45.46
C SER A 53 6.91 55.37 -44.45
N TYR A 54 7.87 55.48 -43.51
CA TYR A 54 8.16 54.42 -42.54
C TYR A 54 8.71 54.99 -41.22
N VAL A 55 8.04 54.67 -40.12
CA VAL A 55 8.52 54.89 -38.75
C VAL A 55 8.49 53.54 -38.03
N ASP A 56 9.63 53.14 -37.50
CA ASP A 56 9.81 51.91 -36.74
C ASP A 56 9.56 52.17 -35.26
N ALA A 57 9.01 51.16 -34.58
CA ALA A 57 8.95 51.08 -33.13
C ALA A 57 9.54 49.76 -32.66
N ALA A 58 10.42 49.81 -31.68
CA ALA A 58 11.03 48.62 -31.09
C ALA A 58 11.06 48.71 -29.57
N ILE A 59 10.84 47.56 -28.92
CA ILE A 59 10.95 47.37 -27.47
C ILE A 59 12.28 46.69 -27.18
N TYR A 60 13.04 47.27 -26.25
CA TYR A 60 14.34 46.78 -25.81
C TYR A 60 14.32 46.48 -24.31
N TYR A 61 15.11 45.49 -23.90
CA TYR A 61 15.41 45.20 -22.50
C TYR A 61 16.92 45.32 -22.27
N ASP A 62 17.30 46.33 -21.50
CA ASP A 62 18.68 46.65 -21.11
C ASP A 62 19.07 45.73 -19.97
N SER A 63 19.51 44.53 -20.37
CA SER A 63 19.66 43.37 -19.49
C SER A 63 20.84 43.52 -18.53
N ASN A 64 21.85 44.28 -18.94
CA ASN A 64 23.05 44.59 -18.18
C ASN A 64 22.96 45.95 -17.45
N ASN A 65 21.90 46.73 -17.70
CA ASN A 65 21.61 48.05 -17.15
C ASN A 65 22.79 49.03 -17.34
N ASP A 66 23.46 48.96 -18.49
CA ASP A 66 24.59 49.82 -18.86
C ASP A 66 24.17 51.03 -19.71
N GLY A 67 22.92 51.06 -20.18
CA GLY A 67 22.36 52.13 -20.99
C GLY A 67 22.78 52.13 -22.45
N LEU A 68 23.18 50.97 -22.99
CA LEU A 68 23.44 50.71 -24.41
C LEU A 68 22.42 49.69 -24.96
N ILE A 69 22.31 49.58 -26.29
CA ILE A 69 21.57 48.48 -26.93
C ILE A 69 22.60 47.51 -27.50
N GLU A 70 22.60 46.28 -26.98
CA GLU A 70 23.44 45.19 -27.46
C GLU A 70 22.69 44.23 -28.40
N SER A 71 23.44 43.42 -29.14
CA SER A 71 22.86 42.39 -30.00
C SER A 71 22.13 41.36 -29.14
N GLY A 72 20.80 41.25 -29.31
CA GLY A 72 19.93 40.37 -28.52
C GLY A 72 19.02 41.10 -27.53
N GLU A 73 19.20 42.41 -27.34
CA GLU A 73 18.38 43.19 -26.39
C GLU A 73 17.11 43.79 -27.01
N GLN A 74 17.02 43.81 -28.34
CA GLN A 74 15.77 44.11 -29.05
C GLN A 74 14.81 42.92 -28.93
N LEU A 75 13.72 43.10 -28.20
CA LEU A 75 12.73 42.03 -27.94
C LEU A 75 11.68 41.95 -29.04
N TYR A 76 11.13 43.10 -29.45
CA TYR A 76 10.04 43.19 -30.41
C TYR A 76 10.23 44.43 -31.28
N SER A 77 9.80 44.36 -32.54
CA SER A 77 9.75 45.51 -33.43
C SER A 77 8.55 45.47 -34.36
N THR A 78 8.09 46.65 -34.76
CA THR A 78 7.01 46.86 -35.72
C THR A 78 7.26 48.16 -36.47
N TYR A 79 6.49 48.44 -37.52
CA TYR A 79 6.61 49.69 -38.29
C TYR A 79 5.24 50.16 -38.78
N ALA A 80 5.06 51.48 -38.85
CA ALA A 80 3.88 52.11 -39.42
C ALA A 80 4.27 53.00 -40.61
N SER A 81 3.45 52.96 -41.67
CA SER A 81 3.58 53.83 -42.84
C SER A 81 2.61 55.01 -42.77
N ASN A 82 2.69 55.92 -43.74
CA ASN A 82 1.85 57.13 -43.81
C ASN A 82 0.35 56.81 -43.67
N GLY A 83 -0.31 57.37 -42.67
CA GLY A 83 -1.72 57.16 -42.35
C GLY A 83 -2.04 55.78 -41.75
N GLY A 84 -1.04 54.92 -41.54
CA GLY A 84 -1.16 53.59 -40.95
C GLY A 84 -0.88 53.58 -39.45
N ASN A 85 -1.23 52.45 -38.83
CA ASN A 85 -0.97 52.15 -37.43
C ASN A 85 -0.26 50.81 -37.30
N ALA A 86 0.56 50.65 -36.27
CA ALA A 86 1.27 49.42 -35.96
C ALA A 86 1.18 49.13 -34.47
N GLN A 87 1.04 47.85 -34.12
CA GLN A 87 0.83 47.44 -32.73
C GLN A 87 1.80 46.32 -32.35
N ILE A 88 2.32 46.38 -31.12
CA ILE A 88 2.99 45.26 -30.45
C ILE A 88 2.14 44.91 -29.22
N THR A 89 1.69 43.66 -29.15
CA THR A 89 1.11 43.07 -27.95
C THR A 89 2.04 41.96 -27.50
N ALA A 90 2.64 42.08 -26.32
CA ALA A 90 3.63 41.13 -25.81
C ALA A 90 3.53 41.01 -24.28
N THR A 91 4.00 39.89 -23.74
CA THR A 91 4.21 39.76 -22.29
C THR A 91 5.70 39.88 -22.02
N LEU A 92 6.08 40.78 -21.12
CA LEU A 92 7.47 40.97 -20.71
C LEU A 92 7.64 40.43 -19.28
N GLY A 93 8.56 39.49 -19.08
CA GLY A 93 8.67 38.69 -17.85
C GLY A 93 9.62 39.25 -16.79
N ALA A 94 10.60 40.09 -17.14
CA ALA A 94 11.55 40.59 -16.16
C ALA A 94 11.04 41.89 -15.50
N SER A 95 11.09 41.97 -14.17
CA SER A 95 11.08 43.28 -13.51
C SER A 95 12.34 44.03 -13.91
N GLY A 96 12.23 45.32 -14.23
CA GLY A 96 13.40 46.08 -14.67
C GLY A 96 13.07 47.19 -15.65
N ASN A 97 14.11 47.74 -16.25
CA ASN A 97 14.02 48.85 -17.17
C ASN A 97 13.89 48.36 -18.61
N TYR A 98 12.92 48.91 -19.32
CA TYR A 98 12.69 48.67 -20.73
C TYR A 98 12.70 49.99 -21.47
N TYR A 99 12.94 49.91 -22.76
CA TYR A 99 12.99 51.07 -23.63
C TYR A 99 12.11 50.87 -24.84
N VAL A 100 11.44 51.92 -25.27
CA VAL A 100 10.84 52.00 -26.60
C VAL A 100 11.66 52.96 -27.43
N GLY A 101 12.20 52.48 -28.53
CA GLY A 101 12.83 53.32 -29.56
C GLY A 101 11.86 53.54 -30.71
N ILE A 102 11.61 54.80 -31.04
CA ILE A 102 10.89 55.21 -32.25
C ILE A 102 11.91 55.80 -33.21
N SER A 103 12.08 55.22 -34.40
CA SER A 103 13.09 55.65 -35.37
C SER A 103 12.51 55.80 -36.76
N GLN A 104 13.08 56.71 -37.55
CA GLN A 104 12.75 56.81 -38.97
C GLN A 104 13.81 56.11 -39.83
N ASP A 105 13.36 55.45 -40.90
CA ASP A 105 14.24 54.83 -41.90
C ASP A 105 14.56 55.81 -43.06
N SER A 106 13.74 56.86 -43.24
CA SER A 106 13.89 57.81 -44.36
C SER A 106 14.74 59.02 -43.99
N GLN A 107 15.87 59.18 -44.68
CA GLN A 107 16.70 60.37 -44.61
C GLN A 107 16.01 61.52 -45.38
N ASN A 108 15.75 62.65 -44.71
CA ASN A 108 15.35 63.96 -45.26
C ASN A 108 13.92 64.48 -45.08
N VAL A 109 13.06 63.85 -44.28
CA VAL A 109 11.75 64.45 -43.95
C VAL A 109 11.31 64.08 -42.54
N ASN A 110 10.91 65.06 -41.73
CA ASN A 110 10.35 64.80 -40.40
C ASN A 110 9.00 64.07 -40.52
N SER A 111 8.76 63.09 -39.65
CA SER A 111 7.47 62.42 -39.49
C SER A 111 6.95 62.61 -38.07
N ASN A 112 5.70 63.08 -37.96
CA ASN A 112 4.99 63.03 -36.69
C ASN A 112 4.64 61.58 -36.35
N TYR A 113 4.45 61.30 -35.08
CA TYR A 113 3.86 60.06 -34.58
C TYR A 113 3.09 60.29 -33.27
N SER A 114 2.26 59.33 -32.92
CA SER A 114 1.58 59.18 -31.64
C SER A 114 1.91 57.81 -31.09
N LEU A 115 2.56 57.79 -29.94
CA LEU A 115 2.94 56.59 -29.20
C LEU A 115 1.96 56.41 -28.03
N GLN A 116 1.25 55.28 -28.04
CA GLN A 116 0.49 54.81 -26.89
C GLN A 116 1.18 53.57 -26.35
N LEU A 117 1.44 53.57 -25.04
CA LEU A 117 2.00 52.44 -24.31
C LEU A 117 1.09 52.16 -23.12
N SER A 118 0.71 50.91 -22.93
CA SER A 118 0.09 50.48 -21.69
C SER A 118 0.67 49.16 -21.22
N ALA A 119 0.64 49.00 -19.91
CA ALA A 119 1.02 47.77 -19.24
C ALA A 119 -0.08 47.43 -18.24
N ILE A 120 -0.55 46.20 -18.29
CA ILE A 120 -1.32 45.60 -17.22
C ILE A 120 -0.48 44.45 -16.67
N SER A 121 -0.41 44.32 -15.35
CA SER A 121 0.19 43.13 -14.73
C SER A 121 -0.42 41.89 -15.37
N ALA A 122 0.40 40.98 -15.89
CA ALA A 122 -0.07 39.78 -16.54
C ALA A 122 -0.81 38.93 -15.50
N PRO A 123 -2.13 38.73 -15.61
CA PRO A 123 -2.81 37.80 -14.76
C PRO A 123 -2.50 36.38 -15.27
N PRO A 124 -2.15 35.45 -14.40
CA PRO A 124 -1.96 35.61 -12.96
C PRO A 124 -0.47 35.82 -12.59
N SER A 125 -0.20 36.77 -11.72
CA SER A 125 0.67 36.68 -10.53
C SER A 125 0.13 37.78 -9.57
N ILE A 126 0.12 37.69 -8.24
CA ILE A 126 1.26 37.61 -7.33
C ILE A 126 0.81 36.97 -6.00
N ALA A 127 1.31 35.78 -5.70
CA ALA A 127 1.54 35.30 -4.34
C ALA A 127 2.62 34.20 -4.31
N SER A 128 2.63 33.31 -5.32
CA SER A 128 3.55 32.18 -5.40
C SER A 128 4.87 32.50 -6.12
N ASN A 129 4.86 33.07 -7.33
CA ASN A 129 6.08 33.27 -8.13
C ASN A 129 6.98 32.00 -8.15
N PRO A 130 6.46 30.86 -8.65
CA PRO A 130 7.26 29.66 -8.85
C PRO A 130 8.44 29.96 -9.79
N GLY A 131 9.59 29.34 -9.50
CA GLY A 131 10.78 29.51 -10.33
C GLY A 131 11.01 28.32 -11.27
N ASN A 132 11.85 28.55 -12.28
CA ASN A 132 12.09 27.63 -13.39
C ASN A 132 13.10 26.51 -13.08
N THR A 133 13.57 26.44 -11.84
CA THR A 133 14.43 25.37 -11.33
C THR A 133 13.89 24.84 -10.01
N LEU A 134 14.26 23.60 -9.64
CA LEU A 134 13.89 23.01 -8.35
C LEU A 134 14.40 23.85 -7.16
N SER A 135 15.58 24.45 -7.30
CA SER A 135 16.18 25.32 -6.27
C SER A 135 15.39 26.61 -6.03
N THR A 136 14.71 27.10 -7.06
CA THR A 136 13.87 28.31 -7.05
C THR A 136 12.37 27.98 -6.97
N ALA A 137 12.01 26.71 -6.77
CA ALA A 137 10.62 26.27 -6.74
C ALA A 137 9.84 26.98 -5.62
N TYR A 138 8.58 27.32 -5.89
CA TYR A 138 7.72 27.89 -4.86
C TYR A 138 7.45 26.86 -3.77
N ASN A 139 7.90 27.15 -2.55
CA ASN A 139 7.76 26.24 -1.43
C ASN A 139 6.36 26.34 -0.79
N ILE A 140 5.51 25.36 -1.09
CA ILE A 140 4.18 25.16 -0.50
C ILE A 140 4.29 24.74 0.98
N GLY A 141 5.41 24.11 1.36
CA GLY A 141 5.58 23.47 2.66
C GLY A 141 4.84 22.14 2.76
N THR A 142 4.42 21.76 3.97
CA THR A 142 3.70 20.50 4.20
C THR A 142 2.30 20.57 3.60
N LEU A 143 2.05 19.72 2.61
CA LEU A 143 0.75 19.65 1.93
C LEU A 143 -0.21 18.78 2.75
N SER A 144 -1.38 19.33 3.10
CA SER A 144 -2.41 18.62 3.88
C SER A 144 -3.84 19.09 3.58
N THR A 145 -4.00 20.31 3.10
CA THR A 145 -5.26 20.86 2.60
C THR A 145 -5.09 21.26 1.14
N ALA A 146 -6.21 21.37 0.42
CA ALA A 146 -6.19 21.81 -0.97
C ALA A 146 -5.71 23.26 -1.06
N GLN A 147 -4.67 23.48 -1.87
CA GLN A 147 -4.15 24.78 -2.25
C GLN A 147 -4.38 25.00 -3.74
N THR A 148 -4.61 26.25 -4.13
CA THR A 148 -4.83 26.63 -5.52
C THR A 148 -3.87 27.73 -5.91
N PHE A 149 -3.12 27.49 -6.97
CA PHE A 149 -2.21 28.43 -7.62
C PHE A 149 -2.76 28.75 -8.99
N LYS A 150 -2.67 30.02 -9.37
CA LYS A 150 -2.96 30.47 -10.73
C LYS A 150 -1.72 31.21 -11.15
N GLU A 151 -1.12 30.83 -12.27
CA GLU A 151 0.05 31.47 -12.88
C GLU A 151 0.00 31.25 -14.41
N PHE A 152 1.12 31.45 -15.11
CA PHE A 152 1.26 31.20 -16.54
C PHE A 152 2.61 30.55 -16.84
N VAL A 153 2.69 29.75 -17.91
CA VAL A 153 3.95 29.24 -18.48
C VAL A 153 4.05 29.65 -19.94
N GLY A 154 5.26 29.79 -20.46
CA GLY A 154 5.52 30.87 -21.40
C GLY A 154 6.84 30.86 -22.17
N ASN A 155 6.95 31.83 -23.07
CA ASN A 155 8.20 32.20 -23.74
C ASN A 155 9.18 32.93 -22.80
N VAL A 156 8.64 33.68 -21.84
CA VAL A 156 9.39 34.41 -20.81
C VAL A 156 9.51 33.61 -19.50
N ASP A 157 8.74 32.53 -19.38
CA ASP A 157 8.64 31.71 -18.18
C ASP A 157 8.39 30.23 -18.54
N SER A 158 9.45 29.50 -18.86
CA SER A 158 9.33 28.20 -19.54
C SER A 158 8.70 27.08 -18.71
N VAL A 159 8.84 27.16 -17.39
CA VAL A 159 8.42 26.11 -16.47
C VAL A 159 8.24 26.69 -15.07
N ASP A 160 7.18 26.28 -14.40
CA ASP A 160 6.91 26.62 -13.02
C ASP A 160 7.09 25.40 -12.13
N TYR A 161 8.04 25.47 -11.19
CA TYR A 161 8.19 24.44 -10.16
C TYR A 161 7.57 24.85 -8.83
N TYR A 162 6.80 23.92 -8.27
CA TYR A 162 6.25 23.99 -6.92
C TYR A 162 6.85 22.87 -6.08
N LYS A 163 7.31 23.18 -4.86
CA LYS A 163 7.85 22.22 -3.91
C LYS A 163 6.86 22.00 -2.77
N PHE A 164 6.57 20.76 -2.44
CA PHE A 164 5.78 20.40 -1.26
C PHE A 164 6.44 19.25 -0.50
N SER A 165 6.16 19.14 0.81
CA SER A 165 6.65 18.06 1.64
C SER A 165 5.52 17.18 2.16
N LEU A 166 5.77 15.88 2.25
CA LEU A 166 4.90 14.90 2.88
C LEU A 166 5.56 14.34 4.14
N THR A 167 4.77 14.16 5.20
CA THR A 167 5.24 13.61 6.48
C THR A 167 5.01 12.10 6.60
N SER A 168 4.20 11.53 5.70
CA SER A 168 3.83 10.12 5.66
C SER A 168 3.29 9.78 4.27
N THR A 169 3.06 8.49 4.01
CA THR A 169 2.32 8.05 2.83
C THR A 169 1.01 8.81 2.68
N SER A 170 0.82 9.44 1.51
CA SER A 170 -0.30 10.35 1.29
C SER A 170 -0.91 10.17 -0.09
N ASN A 171 -2.24 10.25 -0.15
CA ASN A 171 -3.00 10.34 -1.38
C ASN A 171 -2.98 11.80 -1.87
N ILE A 172 -2.38 12.02 -3.03
CA ILE A 172 -2.23 13.30 -3.69
C ILE A 172 -3.29 13.46 -4.77
N SER A 173 -3.88 14.65 -4.84
CA SER A 173 -4.70 15.08 -5.96
C SER A 173 -4.09 16.34 -6.56
N LEU A 174 -3.78 16.29 -7.85
CA LEU A 174 -3.36 17.42 -8.67
C LEU A 174 -4.40 17.62 -9.75
N LEU A 175 -4.93 18.83 -9.86
CA LEU A 175 -5.84 19.25 -10.93
C LEU A 175 -5.24 20.45 -11.67
N LEU A 176 -4.91 20.26 -12.94
CA LEU A 176 -4.53 21.30 -13.88
C LEU A 176 -5.77 21.76 -14.65
N SER A 177 -6.03 23.06 -14.67
CA SER A 177 -7.22 23.66 -15.31
C SER A 177 -6.93 25.09 -15.77
N GLY A 178 -7.88 25.74 -16.44
CA GLY A 178 -7.75 27.14 -16.83
C GLY A 178 -6.70 27.41 -17.92
N VAL A 179 -6.28 26.36 -18.62
CA VAL A 179 -5.31 26.40 -19.72
C VAL A 179 -5.85 27.17 -20.90
N THR A 180 -5.08 28.15 -21.41
CA THR A 180 -5.48 29.02 -22.53
C THR A 180 -4.81 28.67 -23.87
N GLN A 181 -3.85 27.73 -23.87
CA GLN A 181 -3.12 27.29 -25.07
C GLN A 181 -3.32 25.80 -25.34
N SER A 182 -2.79 25.32 -26.47
CA SER A 182 -3.08 23.96 -26.93
C SER A 182 -2.53 22.85 -26.04
N TYR A 183 -1.38 23.04 -25.38
CA TYR A 183 -0.74 22.02 -24.55
C TYR A 183 0.04 22.65 -23.40
N VAL A 184 -0.38 22.33 -22.17
CA VAL A 184 0.36 22.60 -20.93
C VAL A 184 0.48 21.28 -20.18
N ASP A 185 1.71 20.88 -19.88
CA ASP A 185 2.05 19.67 -19.17
C ASP A 185 2.11 19.92 -17.67
N ALA A 186 1.76 18.91 -16.89
CA ALA A 186 1.97 18.85 -15.45
C ALA A 186 2.61 17.51 -15.08
N ALA A 187 3.65 17.54 -14.27
CA ALA A 187 4.32 16.33 -13.79
C ALA A 187 4.68 16.43 -12.31
N ILE A 188 4.64 15.28 -11.64
CA ILE A 188 5.08 15.10 -10.24
C ILE A 188 6.44 14.42 -10.25
N TYR A 189 7.39 14.98 -9.51
CA TYR A 189 8.75 14.49 -9.38
C TYR A 189 9.12 14.21 -7.92
N TYR A 190 10.04 13.26 -7.73
CA TYR A 190 10.70 13.01 -6.46
C TYR A 190 12.22 13.06 -6.66
N ASP A 191 12.83 14.12 -6.12
CA ASP A 191 14.28 14.33 -6.10
C ASP A 191 14.89 13.36 -5.08
N SER A 192 15.25 12.18 -5.57
CA SER A 192 15.60 11.02 -4.77
C SER A 192 16.99 11.14 -4.14
N ASN A 193 17.88 11.89 -4.80
CA ASN A 193 19.25 12.12 -4.40
C ASN A 193 19.43 13.50 -3.70
N ASN A 194 18.39 14.34 -3.72
CA ASN A 194 18.32 15.68 -3.13
C ASN A 194 19.42 16.62 -3.66
N ASP A 195 19.73 16.55 -4.96
CA ASP A 195 20.72 17.38 -5.63
C ASP A 195 20.12 18.62 -6.32
N GLY A 196 18.78 18.72 -6.38
CA GLY A 196 18.06 19.83 -6.99
C GLY A 196 18.01 19.79 -8.52
N LEU A 197 18.24 18.64 -9.14
CA LEU A 197 18.06 18.36 -10.55
C LEU A 197 16.95 17.32 -10.76
N ILE A 198 16.46 17.20 -12.01
CA ILE A 198 15.53 16.14 -12.39
C ILE A 198 16.30 15.14 -13.25
N GLU A 199 16.41 13.91 -12.77
CA GLU A 199 17.09 12.82 -13.45
C GLU A 199 16.10 11.84 -14.12
N SER A 200 16.62 10.99 -15.01
CA SER A 200 15.83 9.95 -15.64
C SER A 200 15.35 8.94 -14.59
N GLY A 201 14.02 8.84 -14.42
CA GLY A 201 13.39 7.98 -13.41
C GLY A 201 12.80 8.72 -12.21
N GLU A 202 13.04 10.02 -12.07
CA GLU A 202 12.52 10.83 -10.96
C GLU A 202 11.15 11.45 -11.24
N GLN A 203 10.72 11.47 -12.51
CA GLN A 203 9.34 11.77 -12.88
C GLN A 203 8.44 10.59 -12.52
N LEU A 204 7.53 10.80 -11.57
CA LEU A 204 6.63 9.78 -11.07
C LEU A 204 5.34 9.69 -11.88
N TYR A 205 4.75 10.85 -12.18
CA TYR A 205 3.48 10.96 -12.89
C TYR A 205 3.48 12.18 -13.80
N SER A 206 2.75 12.11 -14.91
CA SER A 206 2.55 13.25 -15.80
C SER A 206 1.15 13.23 -16.42
N THR A 207 0.67 14.42 -16.76
CA THR A 207 -0.60 14.65 -17.47
C THR A 207 -0.48 15.95 -18.28
N TYR A 208 -1.45 16.24 -19.13
CA TYR A 208 -1.48 17.48 -19.90
C TYR A 208 -2.92 17.97 -20.09
N ALA A 209 -3.09 19.29 -20.15
CA ALA A 209 -4.36 19.92 -20.48
C ALA A 209 -4.22 20.78 -21.74
N SER A 210 -5.31 20.84 -22.52
CA SER A 210 -5.44 21.69 -23.70
C SER A 210 -6.36 22.87 -23.44
N ASN A 211 -6.50 23.78 -24.41
CA ASN A 211 -7.28 25.00 -24.27
C ASN A 211 -8.72 24.74 -23.81
N GLY A 212 -9.07 25.28 -22.64
CA GLY A 212 -10.38 25.09 -21.99
C GLY A 212 -10.61 23.71 -21.37
N GLY A 213 -9.63 22.81 -21.45
CA GLY A 213 -9.63 21.48 -20.85
C GLY A 213 -9.05 21.45 -19.43
N ASN A 214 -9.27 20.32 -18.75
CA ASN A 214 -8.73 20.03 -17.43
C ASN A 214 -8.04 18.65 -17.44
N ALA A 215 -7.05 18.49 -16.59
CA ALA A 215 -6.32 17.23 -16.41
C ALA A 215 -6.06 16.97 -14.93
N GLN A 216 -6.11 15.71 -14.52
CA GLN A 216 -5.97 15.34 -13.11
C GLN A 216 -4.98 14.19 -12.93
N ILE A 217 -4.15 14.29 -11.90
CA ILE A 217 -3.38 13.17 -11.34
C ILE A 217 -3.95 12.87 -9.96
N THR A 218 -4.32 11.61 -9.74
CA THR A 218 -4.59 11.08 -8.39
C THR A 218 -3.61 9.95 -8.16
N ALA A 219 -2.76 10.07 -7.15
CA ALA A 219 -1.67 9.13 -6.88
C ALA A 219 -1.44 8.99 -5.38
N THR A 220 -0.76 7.93 -4.97
CA THR A 220 -0.26 7.81 -3.59
C THR A 220 1.26 7.88 -3.64
N LEU A 221 1.83 8.73 -2.79
CA LEU A 221 3.28 8.91 -2.68
C LEU A 221 3.72 8.32 -1.34
N GLY A 222 4.62 7.33 -1.39
CA GLY A 222 4.98 6.47 -0.25
C GLY A 222 6.16 6.94 0.61
N ALA A 223 6.95 7.92 0.16
CA ALA A 223 8.09 8.41 0.92
C ALA A 223 7.72 9.70 1.67
N SER A 224 8.07 9.79 2.95
CA SER A 224 8.18 11.11 3.57
C SER A 224 9.33 11.86 2.90
N GLY A 225 9.11 13.10 2.47
CA GLY A 225 10.13 13.83 1.74
C GLY A 225 9.59 14.99 0.94
N ASN A 226 10.49 15.59 0.17
CA ASN A 226 10.18 16.70 -0.73
C ASN A 226 9.79 16.15 -2.10
N TYR A 227 8.70 16.69 -2.63
CA TYR A 227 8.20 16.41 -3.96
C TYR A 227 8.04 17.71 -4.71
N TYR A 228 8.04 17.61 -6.04
CA TYR A 228 7.92 18.76 -6.92
C TYR A 228 6.78 18.55 -7.92
N VAL A 229 6.07 19.62 -8.23
CA VAL A 229 5.19 19.70 -9.39
C VAL A 229 5.84 20.65 -10.39
N GLY A 230 6.10 20.18 -11.60
CA GLY A 230 6.52 21.02 -12.73
C GLY A 230 5.34 21.24 -13.67
N ILE A 231 5.06 22.50 -13.98
CA ILE A 231 4.12 22.90 -15.04
C ILE A 231 4.94 23.48 -16.18
N SER A 232 4.76 23.01 -17.41
CA SER A 232 5.52 23.49 -18.57
C SER A 232 4.66 23.55 -19.82
N GLN A 233 5.15 24.23 -20.85
CA GLN A 233 4.52 24.19 -22.17
C GLN A 233 5.56 23.99 -23.28
N ASP A 234 5.14 23.34 -24.36
CA ASP A 234 6.01 23.08 -25.51
C ASP A 234 6.17 24.29 -26.46
N SER A 235 5.30 25.29 -26.36
CA SER A 235 5.24 26.39 -27.33
C SER A 235 6.03 27.63 -26.90
N GLN A 236 7.20 27.84 -27.48
CA GLN A 236 8.17 28.88 -27.09
C GLN A 236 7.78 30.33 -27.41
N ASN A 237 6.60 30.60 -27.98
CA ASN A 237 6.25 31.94 -28.51
C ASN A 237 4.91 32.50 -27.99
N VAL A 238 4.18 31.77 -27.15
CA VAL A 238 2.90 32.22 -26.60
C VAL A 238 2.80 31.79 -25.14
N ASN A 239 2.22 32.64 -24.28
CA ASN A 239 1.99 32.26 -22.89
C ASN A 239 0.65 31.54 -22.74
N SER A 240 0.62 30.57 -21.83
CA SER A 240 -0.59 29.92 -21.36
C SER A 240 -0.81 30.17 -19.88
N ASN A 241 -1.99 30.67 -19.53
CA ASN A 241 -2.41 30.73 -18.14
C ASN A 241 -2.79 29.33 -17.67
N TYR A 242 -2.67 29.06 -16.38
CA TYR A 242 -3.20 27.84 -15.78
C TYR A 242 -3.67 28.09 -14.35
N SER A 243 -4.39 27.11 -13.81
CA SER A 243 -4.81 26.98 -12.43
C SER A 243 -4.46 25.58 -11.95
N LEU A 244 -3.48 25.49 -11.05
CA LEU A 244 -3.04 24.27 -10.38
C LEU A 244 -3.72 24.17 -9.01
N GLN A 245 -4.56 23.17 -8.82
CA GLN A 245 -5.02 22.79 -7.49
C GLN A 245 -4.26 21.55 -7.03
N LEU A 246 -3.67 21.61 -5.83
CA LEU A 246 -2.88 20.53 -5.25
C LEU A 246 -3.37 20.25 -3.83
N SER A 247 -3.60 18.98 -3.51
CA SER A 247 -3.96 18.55 -2.16
C SER A 247 -3.31 17.21 -1.82
N ALA A 248 -3.11 16.98 -0.53
CA ALA A 248 -2.67 15.72 0.01
C ALA A 248 -3.55 15.36 1.19
N ILE A 249 -3.94 14.10 1.29
CA ILE A 249 -4.57 13.54 2.49
C ILE A 249 -3.73 12.35 2.87
N SER A 250 -3.36 12.23 4.16
CA SER A 250 -2.68 11.03 4.66
C SER A 250 -3.46 9.79 4.24
N ALA A 251 -2.80 8.84 3.58
CA ALA A 251 -3.47 7.60 3.18
C ALA A 251 -3.94 6.88 4.45
N PRO A 252 -5.23 6.48 4.54
CA PRO A 252 -5.66 5.58 5.58
C PRO A 252 -4.88 4.27 5.45
N PRO A 253 -4.40 3.76 6.57
CA PRO A 253 -4.69 4.07 7.95
C PRO A 253 -3.45 4.62 8.68
N SER A 254 -3.62 4.80 9.98
CA SER A 254 -2.56 5.13 10.92
C SER A 254 -1.37 4.17 10.93
N ILE A 255 -0.19 4.76 11.12
CA ILE A 255 1.15 4.27 11.49
C ILE A 255 1.22 3.33 12.74
N ALA A 256 0.11 2.72 13.17
CA ALA A 256 0.10 1.82 14.33
C ALA A 256 0.47 0.38 13.95
N SER A 257 -0.03 -0.11 12.80
CA SER A 257 0.28 -1.45 12.30
C SER A 257 1.50 -1.45 11.37
N ASN A 258 1.55 -0.62 10.32
CA ASN A 258 2.64 -0.63 9.33
C ASN A 258 3.07 -2.07 8.94
N PRO A 259 2.14 -2.89 8.44
CA PRO A 259 2.45 -4.23 7.97
C PRO A 259 3.47 -4.14 6.84
N GLY A 260 4.54 -4.93 6.91
CA GLY A 260 5.54 -4.94 5.86
C GLY A 260 5.25 -5.96 4.75
N ASN A 261 5.95 -5.78 3.64
CA ASN A 261 5.74 -6.52 2.38
C ASN A 261 6.43 -7.89 2.34
N THR A 262 7.03 -8.31 3.45
CA THR A 262 7.65 -9.62 3.62
C THR A 262 7.19 -10.23 4.95
N LEU A 263 7.27 -11.56 5.08
CA LEU A 263 6.93 -12.25 6.32
C LEU A 263 7.83 -11.79 7.48
N SER A 264 9.10 -11.47 7.20
CA SER A 264 10.05 -10.97 8.20
C SER A 264 9.70 -9.58 8.75
N THR A 265 9.03 -8.77 7.93
CA THR A 265 8.58 -7.41 8.26
C THR A 265 7.08 -7.36 8.57
N ALA A 266 6.42 -8.51 8.67
CA ALA A 266 4.99 -8.59 8.91
C ALA A 266 4.62 -7.94 10.24
N TYR A 267 3.46 -7.27 10.29
CA TYR A 267 2.97 -6.72 11.54
C TYR A 267 2.63 -7.85 12.52
N ASN A 268 3.33 -7.89 13.65
CA ASN A 268 3.16 -8.94 14.63
C ASN A 268 2.00 -8.64 15.59
N ILE A 269 0.88 -9.32 15.37
CA ILE A 269 -0.31 -9.30 16.24
C ILE A 269 -0.04 -10.02 17.57
N GLY A 270 0.90 -10.98 17.58
CA GLY A 270 1.11 -11.90 18.70
C GLY A 270 0.04 -13.00 18.74
N THR A 271 -0.26 -13.52 19.93
CA THR A 271 -1.31 -14.54 20.10
C THR A 271 -2.68 -13.96 19.80
N LEU A 272 -3.39 -14.52 18.83
CA LEU A 272 -4.73 -14.05 18.47
C LEU A 272 -5.76 -14.59 19.47
N SER A 273 -5.97 -13.87 20.58
CA SER A 273 -6.94 -14.22 21.62
C SER A 273 -8.25 -13.42 21.55
N THR A 274 -8.23 -12.27 20.87
CA THR A 274 -9.40 -11.40 20.66
C THR A 274 -9.46 -10.96 19.21
N ALA A 275 -10.65 -10.57 18.75
CA ALA A 275 -10.80 -9.96 17.43
C ALA A 275 -9.94 -8.69 17.31
N GLN A 276 -9.21 -8.61 16.21
CA GLN A 276 -8.39 -7.48 15.80
C GLN A 276 -9.00 -6.86 14.53
N THR A 277 -8.81 -5.57 14.35
CA THR A 277 -9.24 -4.87 13.13
C THR A 277 -8.16 -3.91 12.68
N PHE A 278 -7.74 -4.10 11.45
CA PHE A 278 -6.80 -3.27 10.72
C PHE A 278 -7.59 -2.63 9.59
N LYS A 279 -7.53 -1.32 9.49
CA LYS A 279 -7.77 -0.64 8.22
C LYS A 279 -6.39 -0.42 7.67
N GLU A 280 -6.11 -0.68 6.40
CA GLU A 280 -4.81 -0.49 5.74
C GLU A 280 -4.99 -0.14 4.24
N PHE A 281 -3.92 -0.03 3.45
CA PHE A 281 -4.00 0.06 1.98
C PHE A 281 -2.94 -0.82 1.30
N VAL A 282 -3.24 -1.33 0.11
CA VAL A 282 -2.25 -1.98 -0.77
C VAL A 282 -2.23 -1.32 -2.13
N GLY A 283 -1.08 -1.30 -2.76
CA GLY A 283 -0.92 -1.06 -4.19
C GLY A 283 0.47 -0.74 -4.70
N ASN A 284 0.58 0.30 -5.52
CA ASN A 284 1.78 0.52 -6.33
C ASN A 284 3.01 0.92 -5.50
N VAL A 285 2.78 1.60 -4.38
CA VAL A 285 3.81 1.96 -3.40
C VAL A 285 3.91 0.96 -2.26
N ASP A 286 2.94 0.05 -2.15
CA ASP A 286 2.83 -0.92 -1.06
C ASP A 286 2.17 -2.22 -1.52
N SER A 287 2.94 -3.09 -2.18
CA SER A 287 2.37 -4.19 -2.99
C SER A 287 1.59 -5.24 -2.20
N VAL A 288 1.93 -5.45 -0.94
CA VAL A 288 1.37 -6.49 -0.10
C VAL A 288 1.58 -6.14 1.37
N ASP A 289 0.56 -6.39 2.17
CA ASP A 289 0.63 -6.27 3.62
C ASP A 289 0.62 -7.65 4.26
N TYR A 290 1.64 -7.97 5.04
CA TYR A 290 1.65 -9.18 5.86
C TYR A 290 1.36 -8.87 7.32
N TYR A 291 0.46 -9.66 7.89
CA TYR A 291 0.16 -9.72 9.32
C TYR A 291 0.57 -11.08 9.86
N LYS A 292 1.27 -11.11 10.98
CA LYS A 292 1.66 -12.34 11.68
C LYS A 292 0.83 -12.50 12.94
N PHE A 293 0.27 -13.67 13.15
CA PHE A 293 -0.38 -14.04 14.41
C PHE A 293 0.01 -15.45 14.84
N SER A 294 -0.08 -15.74 16.13
CA SER A 294 0.23 -17.06 16.68
C SER A 294 -1.02 -17.71 17.27
N LEU A 295 -1.12 -19.03 17.15
CA LEU A 295 -2.15 -19.86 17.76
C LEU A 295 -1.51 -20.88 18.71
N THR A 296 -2.17 -21.15 19.84
CA THR A 296 -1.70 -22.07 20.88
C THR A 296 -2.16 -23.50 20.69
N GLY A 297 -3.14 -23.74 19.80
CA GLY A 297 -3.69 -25.05 19.50
C GLY A 297 -4.69 -24.96 18.36
N THR A 298 -5.52 -25.98 18.19
CA THR A 298 -6.60 -25.96 17.19
C THR A 298 -7.50 -24.75 17.44
N SER A 299 -7.69 -23.89 16.44
CA SER A 299 -8.50 -22.69 16.59
C SER A 299 -9.41 -22.44 15.41
N ASN A 300 -10.64 -22.00 15.69
CA ASN A 300 -11.56 -21.48 14.70
C ASN A 300 -11.23 -20.02 14.42
N ILE A 301 -10.94 -19.69 13.17
CA ILE A 301 -10.55 -18.35 12.72
C ILE A 301 -11.61 -17.78 11.80
N SER A 302 -11.95 -16.52 12.04
CA SER A 302 -12.73 -15.69 11.14
C SER A 302 -11.87 -14.55 10.60
N LEU A 303 -11.80 -14.43 9.28
CA LEU A 303 -11.22 -13.31 8.57
C LEU A 303 -12.32 -12.64 7.74
N LEU A 304 -12.41 -11.32 7.83
CA LEU A 304 -13.26 -10.48 7.01
C LEU A 304 -12.43 -9.38 6.37
N LEU A 305 -12.31 -9.42 5.04
CA LEU A 305 -11.78 -8.34 4.21
C LEU A 305 -12.95 -7.50 3.69
N SER A 306 -12.91 -6.19 3.93
CA SER A 306 -13.97 -5.25 3.56
C SER A 306 -13.39 -3.86 3.27
N GLY A 307 -14.23 -2.88 2.95
CA GLY A 307 -13.78 -1.49 2.79
C GLY A 307 -12.84 -1.25 1.58
N VAL A 308 -12.83 -2.19 0.64
CA VAL A 308 -12.04 -2.12 -0.60
C VAL A 308 -12.53 -0.99 -1.48
N THR A 309 -11.61 -0.15 -1.95
CA THR A 309 -11.93 1.02 -2.81
C THR A 309 -11.67 0.77 -4.30
N GLN A 310 -10.88 -0.24 -4.66
CA GLN A 310 -10.60 -0.60 -6.06
C GLN A 310 -11.26 -1.90 -6.49
N SER A 311 -11.01 -2.34 -7.73
CA SER A 311 -11.70 -3.46 -8.34
C SER A 311 -11.51 -4.79 -7.59
N TYR A 312 -10.30 -5.13 -7.15
CA TYR A 312 -10.00 -6.39 -6.46
C TYR A 312 -8.81 -6.27 -5.50
N VAL A 313 -9.00 -6.74 -4.28
CA VAL A 313 -7.94 -6.98 -3.27
C VAL A 313 -8.09 -8.42 -2.79
N ASP A 314 -6.99 -9.16 -2.81
CA ASP A 314 -6.89 -10.54 -2.35
C ASP A 314 -6.50 -10.59 -0.87
N ALA A 315 -7.00 -11.62 -0.19
CA ALA A 315 -6.54 -11.99 1.14
C ALA A 315 -6.26 -13.49 1.19
N ALA A 316 -5.17 -13.88 1.83
CA ALA A 316 -4.82 -15.28 2.00
C ALA A 316 -4.23 -15.56 3.39
N ILE A 317 -4.56 -16.73 3.93
CA ILE A 317 -3.98 -17.25 5.18
C ILE A 317 -2.90 -18.26 4.80
N TYR A 318 -1.71 -18.09 5.39
CA TYR A 318 -0.55 -18.94 5.21
C TYR A 318 -0.10 -19.55 6.54
N TYR A 319 0.50 -20.74 6.47
CA TYR A 319 1.20 -21.37 7.57
C TYR A 319 2.63 -21.69 7.12
N ASP A 320 3.58 -20.93 7.67
CA ASP A 320 5.02 -21.09 7.43
C ASP A 320 5.50 -22.31 8.22
N SER A 321 5.44 -23.47 7.56
CA SER A 321 5.57 -24.77 8.20
C SER A 321 7.02 -25.13 8.52
N ASN A 322 7.97 -24.54 7.78
CA ASN A 322 9.40 -24.73 7.93
C ASN A 322 10.07 -23.57 8.70
N ASN A 323 9.33 -22.49 8.96
CA ASN A 323 9.74 -21.27 9.67
C ASN A 323 10.98 -20.61 9.04
N ASP A 324 11.05 -20.59 7.72
CA ASP A 324 12.14 -19.97 6.95
C ASP A 324 11.83 -18.52 6.54
N GLY A 325 10.60 -18.04 6.77
CA GLY A 325 10.16 -16.69 6.46
C GLY A 325 9.84 -16.46 4.97
N LEU A 326 9.61 -17.52 4.20
CA LEU A 326 9.15 -17.49 2.82
C LEU A 326 7.76 -18.13 2.71
N ILE A 327 7.07 -17.89 1.59
CA ILE A 327 5.83 -18.61 1.25
C ILE A 327 6.15 -19.60 0.14
N GLU A 328 6.01 -20.89 0.44
CA GLU A 328 6.20 -21.97 -0.51
C GLU A 328 4.88 -22.47 -1.12
N SER A 329 5.01 -23.19 -2.23
CA SER A 329 3.88 -23.84 -2.90
C SER A 329 3.31 -24.95 -2.01
N GLY A 330 2.23 -24.65 -1.29
CA GLY A 330 1.56 -25.57 -0.37
C GLY A 330 1.24 -24.93 0.99
N GLU A 331 1.85 -23.79 1.28
CA GLU A 331 1.69 -23.09 2.57
C GLU A 331 0.51 -22.12 2.59
N LYS A 332 -0.07 -21.80 1.42
CA LYS A 332 -1.35 -21.08 1.33
C LYS A 332 -2.49 -22.02 1.69
N LEU A 333 -3.12 -21.78 2.83
CA LEU A 333 -4.21 -22.62 3.35
C LEU A 333 -5.57 -22.20 2.78
N TYR A 334 -5.86 -20.91 2.85
CA TYR A 334 -7.15 -20.35 2.45
C TYR A 334 -6.93 -19.02 1.73
N SER A 335 -7.82 -18.68 0.80
CA SER A 335 -7.82 -17.37 0.17
C SER A 335 -9.24 -16.89 -0.14
N THR A 336 -9.42 -15.59 -0.15
CA THR A 336 -10.64 -14.89 -0.51
C THR A 336 -10.26 -13.59 -1.22
N TYR A 337 -11.23 -12.87 -1.74
CA TYR A 337 -11.02 -11.55 -2.33
C TYR A 337 -12.21 -10.65 -2.04
N ALA A 338 -12.00 -9.34 -2.12
CA ALA A 338 -13.05 -8.34 -2.03
C ALA A 338 -12.93 -7.36 -3.20
N SER A 339 -14.06 -6.94 -3.75
CA SER A 339 -14.16 -5.88 -4.76
C SER A 339 -14.72 -4.59 -4.14
N ASN A 340 -14.73 -3.50 -4.91
CA ASN A 340 -15.30 -2.22 -4.48
C ASN A 340 -16.75 -2.40 -3.97
N GLY A 341 -16.95 -2.09 -2.68
CA GLY A 341 -18.24 -2.26 -1.99
C GLY A 341 -18.63 -3.69 -1.62
N GLY A 342 -17.80 -4.68 -1.97
CA GLY A 342 -17.94 -6.08 -1.60
C GLY A 342 -17.08 -6.47 -0.39
N ASN A 343 -17.31 -7.69 0.10
CA ASN A 343 -16.56 -8.29 1.21
C ASN A 343 -16.03 -9.67 0.83
N GLY A 344 -14.84 -10.01 1.31
CA GLY A 344 -14.25 -11.34 1.27
C GLY A 344 -14.21 -11.93 2.67
N GLN A 345 -14.54 -13.20 2.82
CA GLN A 345 -14.57 -13.87 4.12
C GLN A 345 -13.87 -15.22 4.07
N ILE A 346 -13.24 -15.58 5.19
CA ILE A 346 -12.75 -16.92 5.48
C ILE A 346 -13.25 -17.29 6.88
N SER A 347 -13.86 -18.47 6.98
CA SER A 347 -14.15 -19.13 8.26
C SER A 347 -13.52 -20.52 8.19
N ALA A 348 -12.53 -20.78 9.03
CA ALA A 348 -11.74 -22.01 8.95
C ALA A 348 -11.26 -22.47 10.34
N THR A 349 -11.12 -23.77 10.52
CA THR A 349 -10.43 -24.36 11.67
C THR A 349 -8.98 -24.58 11.29
N LEU A 350 -8.06 -23.93 12.01
CA LEU A 350 -6.62 -24.11 11.84
C LEU A 350 -6.14 -25.07 12.92
N GLY A 351 -5.66 -26.25 12.53
CA GLY A 351 -5.39 -27.37 13.44
C GLY A 351 -3.99 -27.40 14.07
N ALA A 352 -3.08 -26.51 13.69
CA ALA A 352 -1.71 -26.50 14.22
C ALA A 352 -1.50 -25.30 15.16
N SER A 353 -0.77 -25.52 16.25
CA SER A 353 -0.18 -24.42 17.00
C SER A 353 1.01 -23.86 16.22
N GLY A 354 1.24 -22.55 16.28
CA GLY A 354 2.34 -21.93 15.55
C GLY A 354 2.01 -20.56 14.98
N ASN A 355 2.89 -20.08 14.09
CA ASN A 355 2.77 -18.79 13.43
C ASN A 355 1.99 -18.92 12.12
N TYR A 356 1.01 -18.05 11.97
CA TYR A 356 0.22 -17.91 10.76
C TYR A 356 0.37 -16.49 10.24
N TYR A 357 0.16 -16.35 8.93
CA TYR A 357 0.26 -15.08 8.25
C TYR A 357 -1.01 -14.79 7.47
N VAL A 358 -1.44 -13.54 7.47
CA VAL A 358 -2.42 -13.03 6.52
C VAL A 358 -1.67 -12.14 5.54
N GLY A 359 -1.69 -12.49 4.26
CA GLY A 359 -1.22 -11.62 3.18
C GLY A 359 -2.41 -10.93 2.52
N ILE A 360 -2.37 -9.60 2.43
CA ILE A 360 -3.32 -8.79 1.67
C ILE A 360 -2.57 -8.20 0.48
N SER A 361 -3.07 -8.39 -0.73
CA SER A 361 -2.40 -7.90 -1.95
C SER A 361 -3.41 -7.42 -2.98
N GLN A 362 -2.98 -6.64 -3.96
CA GLN A 362 -3.82 -6.29 -5.10
C GLN A 362 -3.14 -6.61 -6.44
N ASP A 363 -3.96 -6.91 -7.43
CA ASP A 363 -3.49 -7.24 -8.78
C ASP A 363 -3.13 -5.99 -9.62
N SER A 364 -3.66 -4.82 -9.28
CA SER A 364 -3.51 -3.62 -10.11
C SER A 364 -2.32 -2.76 -9.69
N GLN A 365 -1.21 -2.80 -10.44
CA GLN A 365 0.06 -2.16 -10.05
C GLN A 365 0.08 -0.61 -10.09
N ASN A 366 -1.02 0.07 -10.41
CA ASN A 366 -1.03 1.53 -10.63
C ASN A 366 -2.03 2.32 -9.78
N VAL A 367 -2.83 1.66 -8.93
CA VAL A 367 -3.88 2.34 -8.17
C VAL A 367 -4.01 1.74 -6.78
N ASN A 368 -3.81 2.50 -5.72
CA ASN A 368 -3.98 1.97 -4.37
C ASN A 368 -5.44 1.68 -4.02
N SER A 369 -5.63 0.61 -3.26
CA SER A 369 -6.89 0.28 -2.61
C SER A 369 -6.74 0.30 -1.10
N ASN A 370 -7.60 1.07 -0.44
CA ASN A 370 -7.80 0.91 0.99
C ASN A 370 -8.49 -0.44 1.24
N TYR A 371 -8.35 -0.98 2.44
CA TYR A 371 -9.12 -2.12 2.94
C TYR A 371 -9.29 -2.05 4.46
N SER A 372 -10.17 -2.92 4.96
CA SER A 372 -10.38 -3.21 6.37
C SER A 372 -10.34 -4.72 6.57
N LEU A 373 -9.31 -5.20 7.24
CA LEU A 373 -9.11 -6.58 7.67
C LEU A 373 -9.55 -6.73 9.13
N GLN A 374 -10.58 -7.54 9.36
CA GLN A 374 -10.90 -8.04 10.69
C GLN A 374 -10.44 -9.48 10.80
N LEU A 375 -9.68 -9.79 11.85
CA LEU A 375 -9.17 -11.14 12.12
C LEU A 375 -9.55 -11.53 13.55
N ALA A 376 -10.19 -12.67 13.73
CA ALA A 376 -10.67 -13.12 15.04
C ALA A 376 -10.42 -14.61 15.24
N ASN A 377 -9.96 -14.95 16.45
CA ASN A 377 -10.08 -16.30 16.97
C ASN A 377 -11.46 -16.43 17.61
N THR A 378 -12.29 -17.30 17.04
CA THR A 378 -13.66 -17.57 17.47
C THR A 378 -13.75 -18.91 18.19
N THR A 379 -12.63 -19.49 18.61
CA THR A 379 -12.60 -20.68 19.47
C THR A 379 -13.28 -20.33 20.78
N SER A 380 -14.28 -21.13 21.16
CA SER A 380 -14.85 -21.04 22.50
C SER A 380 -13.78 -21.48 23.48
N THR A 381 -13.46 -20.63 24.46
CA THR A 381 -12.62 -20.98 25.62
C THR A 381 -13.46 -21.41 26.83
N SER A 382 -14.77 -21.60 26.62
CA SER A 382 -15.72 -21.99 27.65
C SER A 382 -16.09 -23.45 27.48
N ASN A 383 -16.17 -24.17 28.60
CA ASN A 383 -16.69 -25.54 28.68
C ASN A 383 -18.05 -25.64 27.96
N GLN A 384 -18.07 -26.42 26.89
CA GLN A 384 -19.23 -26.66 26.05
C GLN A 384 -19.91 -27.97 26.41
N ARG A 385 -21.21 -28.04 26.14
CA ARG A 385 -21.98 -29.28 26.22
C ARG A 385 -22.69 -29.49 24.90
N LEU A 386 -22.12 -30.35 24.07
CA LEU A 386 -22.60 -30.65 22.71
C LEU A 386 -23.29 -32.01 22.69
N THR A 387 -24.45 -32.07 22.03
CA THR A 387 -25.20 -33.31 21.86
C THR A 387 -25.65 -33.42 20.43
N GLY A 388 -25.31 -34.55 19.81
CA GLY A 388 -25.72 -34.95 18.47
C GLY A 388 -27.17 -35.42 18.42
N ASN A 389 -27.48 -36.26 17.44
CA ASN A 389 -28.78 -36.83 17.18
C ASN A 389 -28.62 -38.26 16.63
N ALA A 390 -29.60 -38.75 15.86
CA ALA A 390 -29.57 -40.12 15.34
C ALA A 390 -28.89 -40.25 13.96
N LEU A 391 -28.25 -39.19 13.49
CA LEU A 391 -27.48 -39.12 12.24
C LEU A 391 -26.00 -38.99 12.58
N ASN A 392 -25.14 -39.33 11.62
CA ASN A 392 -23.71 -39.05 11.69
C ASN A 392 -23.44 -37.56 11.95
N ASN A 393 -22.75 -37.25 13.03
CA ASN A 393 -22.46 -35.89 13.47
C ASN A 393 -20.97 -35.62 13.55
N THR A 394 -20.61 -34.35 13.45
CA THR A 394 -19.27 -33.85 13.76
C THR A 394 -19.41 -32.84 14.88
N LEU A 395 -18.86 -33.18 16.05
CA LEU A 395 -18.91 -32.36 17.26
C LEU A 395 -17.48 -31.92 17.61
N ILE A 396 -17.28 -30.62 17.84
CA ILE A 396 -15.96 -30.02 18.11
C ILE A 396 -16.07 -29.13 19.35
N GLY A 397 -15.37 -29.49 20.43
CA GLY A 397 -15.35 -28.80 21.72
C GLY A 397 -14.47 -27.54 21.74
N GLY A 398 -13.27 -27.58 21.16
CA GLY A 398 -12.39 -26.41 21.16
C GLY A 398 -11.60 -26.28 22.46
N ASP A 399 -11.56 -25.09 23.08
CA ASP A 399 -10.83 -24.88 24.33
C ASP A 399 -11.78 -24.96 25.54
N GLY A 400 -11.37 -25.63 26.61
CA GLY A 400 -12.16 -25.80 27.83
C GLY A 400 -12.34 -27.27 28.18
N ASN A 401 -13.02 -27.57 29.29
CA ASN A 401 -13.34 -28.95 29.64
C ASN A 401 -14.75 -29.27 29.12
N ASP A 402 -14.82 -29.85 27.93
CA ASP A 402 -16.02 -30.02 27.15
C ASP A 402 -16.71 -31.37 27.40
N GLN A 403 -18.00 -31.44 27.06
CA GLN A 403 -18.79 -32.66 27.10
C GLN A 403 -19.49 -32.85 25.76
N LEU A 404 -19.05 -33.85 25.00
CA LEU A 404 -19.56 -34.19 23.67
C LEU A 404 -20.28 -35.54 23.72
N GLN A 405 -21.50 -35.59 23.18
CA GLN A 405 -22.30 -36.81 23.10
C GLN A 405 -22.85 -37.02 21.69
N GLY A 406 -22.41 -38.04 20.96
CA GLY A 406 -22.83 -38.35 19.59
C GLY A 406 -24.27 -38.85 19.48
N LEU A 407 -24.63 -39.82 20.32
CA LEU A 407 -25.89 -40.56 20.35
C LEU A 407 -25.93 -41.73 19.37
N ALA A 408 -26.58 -41.59 18.21
CA ALA A 408 -26.69 -42.70 17.26
C ALA A 408 -26.25 -42.27 15.87
N GLY A 409 -25.63 -43.18 15.14
CA GLY A 409 -24.95 -42.84 13.89
C GLY A 409 -23.45 -42.99 14.05
N ASN A 410 -22.71 -42.82 12.96
CA ASN A 410 -21.26 -42.88 12.98
C ASN A 410 -20.72 -41.46 13.15
N ASP A 411 -20.34 -41.13 14.37
CA ASP A 411 -20.03 -39.78 14.78
C ASP A 411 -18.51 -39.51 14.79
N THR A 412 -18.15 -38.23 14.68
CA THR A 412 -16.78 -37.74 14.85
C THR A 412 -16.78 -36.70 15.97
N LEU A 413 -16.13 -37.03 17.07
CA LEU A 413 -16.06 -36.19 18.26
C LEU A 413 -14.61 -35.74 18.46
N GLN A 414 -14.42 -34.42 18.53
CA GLN A 414 -13.14 -33.78 18.81
C GLN A 414 -13.28 -32.92 20.07
N GLY A 415 -12.57 -33.26 21.15
CA GLY A 415 -12.54 -32.50 22.40
C GLY A 415 -11.84 -31.16 22.20
N GLY A 416 -10.53 -31.20 21.99
CA GLY A 416 -9.71 -30.03 21.70
C GLY A 416 -8.66 -29.84 22.79
N ASN A 417 -8.65 -28.69 23.48
CA ASN A 417 -7.75 -28.43 24.58
C ASN A 417 -8.54 -28.41 25.89
N GLY A 418 -8.05 -29.13 26.90
CA GLY A 418 -8.70 -29.23 28.20
C GLY A 418 -9.00 -30.69 28.52
N ASN A 419 -9.62 -30.94 29.66
CA ASN A 419 -9.98 -32.30 30.05
C ASN A 419 -11.42 -32.56 29.64
N ASP A 420 -11.58 -33.26 28.52
CA ASP A 420 -12.86 -33.44 27.84
C ASP A 420 -13.53 -34.77 28.19
N ILE A 421 -14.85 -34.84 27.96
CA ILE A 421 -15.63 -36.07 28.06
C ILE A 421 -16.32 -36.30 26.72
N LEU A 422 -15.92 -37.34 26.01
CA LEU A 422 -16.47 -37.73 24.71
C LEU A 422 -17.21 -39.06 24.85
N THR A 423 -18.48 -39.09 24.44
CA THR A 423 -19.30 -40.30 24.34
C THR A 423 -19.84 -40.45 22.92
N GLY A 424 -19.38 -41.46 22.18
CA GLY A 424 -19.85 -41.77 20.82
C GLY A 424 -21.32 -42.20 20.83
N GLY A 425 -21.60 -43.37 21.38
CA GLY A 425 -22.94 -43.88 21.59
C GLY A 425 -23.18 -45.17 20.82
N SER A 426 -24.01 -45.15 19.78
CA SER A 426 -24.23 -46.33 18.95
C SER A 426 -23.89 -46.04 17.49
N GLY A 427 -23.02 -46.86 16.91
CA GLY A 427 -22.48 -46.66 15.57
C GLY A 427 -20.98 -46.83 15.61
N ASP A 428 -20.32 -46.70 14.46
CA ASP A 428 -18.87 -46.77 14.38
C ASP A 428 -18.29 -45.35 14.54
N ASP A 429 -17.83 -45.00 15.74
CA ASP A 429 -17.48 -43.63 16.10
C ASP A 429 -15.97 -43.36 16.02
N LEU A 430 -15.60 -42.10 15.78
CA LEU A 430 -14.22 -41.59 15.84
C LEU A 430 -14.10 -40.56 16.96
N LEU A 431 -13.31 -40.87 17.99
CA LEU A 431 -13.09 -40.02 19.15
C LEU A 431 -11.64 -39.53 19.17
N TRP A 432 -11.45 -38.21 19.20
CA TRP A 432 -10.17 -37.55 19.40
C TRP A 432 -10.29 -36.60 20.60
N GLY A 433 -9.70 -36.99 21.74
CA GLY A 433 -9.70 -36.18 22.96
C GLY A 433 -8.99 -34.85 22.72
N GLY A 434 -7.68 -34.91 22.46
CA GLY A 434 -6.90 -33.74 22.06
C GLY A 434 -5.73 -33.53 22.99
N LEU A 435 -5.61 -32.33 23.58
CA LEU A 435 -4.65 -32.02 24.62
C LEU A 435 -5.36 -32.03 25.97
N GLY A 436 -4.91 -32.87 26.91
CA GLY A 436 -5.46 -32.90 28.26
C GLY A 436 -5.72 -34.32 28.71
N ASP A 437 -6.22 -34.50 29.92
CA ASP A 437 -6.59 -35.82 30.41
C ASP A 437 -8.07 -36.08 30.09
N ASP A 438 -8.33 -36.76 28.98
CA ASP A 438 -9.68 -36.93 28.44
C ASP A 438 -10.36 -38.22 28.89
N ILE A 439 -11.68 -38.24 28.91
CA ILE A 439 -12.51 -39.44 29.14
C ILE A 439 -13.22 -39.80 27.85
N LEU A 440 -12.84 -40.93 27.26
CA LEU A 440 -13.34 -41.38 25.95
C LEU A 440 -14.19 -42.64 26.12
N THR A 441 -15.42 -42.61 25.59
CA THR A 441 -16.37 -43.74 25.62
C THR A 441 -16.92 -43.94 24.21
N GLY A 442 -16.49 -45.00 23.52
CA GLY A 442 -16.95 -45.32 22.16
C GLY A 442 -18.43 -45.70 22.15
N GLY A 443 -18.81 -46.67 22.99
CA GLY A 443 -20.16 -47.21 23.03
C GLY A 443 -20.28 -48.52 22.27
N SER A 444 -21.42 -48.71 21.60
CA SER A 444 -21.65 -49.90 20.80
C SER A 444 -21.27 -49.67 19.35
N GLY A 445 -20.40 -50.50 18.80
CA GLY A 445 -19.99 -50.42 17.40
C GLY A 445 -18.53 -50.78 17.25
N LYS A 446 -17.90 -50.34 16.15
CA LYS A 446 -16.45 -50.44 15.97
C LYS A 446 -15.82 -49.07 16.05
N ASP A 447 -15.35 -48.75 17.25
CA ASP A 447 -14.93 -47.38 17.54
C ASP A 447 -13.44 -47.18 17.34
N LYS A 448 -13.09 -45.93 17.09
CA LYS A 448 -11.72 -45.49 16.79
C LYS A 448 -11.32 -44.39 17.75
N TYR A 449 -10.27 -44.65 18.52
CA TYR A 449 -9.67 -43.70 19.45
C TYR A 449 -8.40 -43.14 18.82
N LEU A 450 -8.44 -41.87 18.42
CA LEU A 450 -7.37 -41.21 17.68
C LEU A 450 -6.44 -40.44 18.62
N PHE A 451 -5.17 -40.85 18.62
CA PHE A 451 -4.09 -40.16 19.30
C PHE A 451 -3.20 -39.45 18.29
N GLN A 452 -3.25 -38.12 18.30
CA GLN A 452 -2.44 -37.26 17.47
C GLN A 452 -2.15 -35.93 18.19
N GLY A 453 -0.98 -35.37 17.91
CA GLY A 453 -0.50 -34.08 18.39
C GLY A 453 0.32 -33.36 17.31
N ASN A 454 0.60 -32.07 17.53
CA ASN A 454 1.38 -31.25 16.60
C ASN A 454 2.88 -31.59 16.69
N GLY A 455 3.37 -32.43 15.78
CA GLY A 455 4.76 -32.89 15.77
C GLY A 455 4.98 -34.11 16.65
N ALA A 456 6.22 -34.33 17.10
CA ALA A 456 6.58 -35.47 17.93
C ALA A 456 5.80 -35.48 19.26
N PHE A 457 5.50 -36.68 19.76
CA PHE A 457 4.82 -36.89 21.04
C PHE A 457 5.38 -35.99 22.14
N SER A 458 4.50 -35.38 22.93
CA SER A 458 4.87 -34.61 24.12
C SER A 458 3.86 -34.86 25.24
N THR A 459 4.27 -34.62 26.48
CA THR A 459 3.41 -34.80 27.66
C THR A 459 2.22 -33.84 27.69
N SER A 460 2.16 -32.82 26.82
CA SER A 460 1.00 -31.93 26.73
C SER A 460 -0.24 -32.59 26.14
N LEU A 461 -0.09 -33.77 25.50
CA LEU A 461 -1.23 -34.56 25.03
C LEU A 461 -2.06 -35.10 26.19
N GLY A 462 -1.48 -35.21 27.40
CA GLY A 462 -2.14 -35.80 28.56
C GLY A 462 -2.23 -37.32 28.50
N VAL A 463 -2.97 -37.89 29.46
CA VAL A 463 -3.23 -39.33 29.57
C VAL A 463 -4.73 -39.58 29.53
N ASP A 464 -5.20 -40.10 28.40
CA ASP A 464 -6.62 -40.36 28.19
C ASP A 464 -7.08 -41.61 28.95
N TYR A 465 -8.34 -41.61 29.36
CA TYR A 465 -9.01 -42.76 29.93
C TYR A 465 -10.11 -43.25 28.99
N ILE A 466 -9.85 -44.39 28.34
CA ILE A 466 -10.84 -45.08 27.51
C ILE A 466 -11.66 -45.97 28.45
N THR A 467 -12.91 -45.60 28.67
CA THR A 467 -13.77 -46.21 29.71
C THR A 467 -14.16 -47.64 29.37
N GLU A 468 -14.38 -47.92 28.08
CA GLU A 468 -14.72 -49.21 27.53
C GLU A 468 -13.99 -49.43 26.20
N PHE A 469 -13.13 -50.45 26.15
CA PHE A 469 -12.46 -50.84 24.91
C PHE A 469 -12.77 -52.31 24.63
N GLU A 470 -13.33 -52.61 23.47
CA GLU A 470 -13.68 -53.96 23.06
C GLU A 470 -12.62 -54.56 22.12
N GLY A 471 -11.80 -55.45 22.69
CA GLY A 471 -10.71 -56.11 21.98
C GLY A 471 -11.21 -56.89 20.76
N GLY A 472 -10.83 -56.42 19.57
CA GLY A 472 -11.16 -57.04 18.28
C GLY A 472 -12.33 -56.38 17.57
N GLN A 473 -13.01 -55.42 18.21
CA GLN A 473 -13.98 -54.52 17.58
C GLN A 473 -13.37 -53.13 17.41
N ASP A 474 -12.85 -52.58 18.50
CA ASP A 474 -12.31 -51.22 18.54
C ASP A 474 -10.86 -51.14 18.08
N GLN A 475 -10.47 -49.94 17.66
CA GLN A 475 -9.12 -49.61 17.24
C GLN A 475 -8.57 -48.36 17.93
N ILE A 476 -7.30 -48.45 18.29
CA ILE A 476 -6.46 -47.32 18.69
C ILE A 476 -5.69 -46.86 17.45
N MET A 477 -5.93 -45.63 17.03
CA MET A 477 -5.31 -45.01 15.88
C MET A 477 -4.20 -44.08 16.33
N LEU A 478 -2.98 -44.32 15.82
CA LEU A 478 -1.80 -43.54 16.18
C LEU A 478 -1.30 -42.75 14.97
N SER A 479 -1.17 -41.43 15.11
CA SER A 479 -0.54 -40.61 14.06
C SER A 479 0.96 -40.90 13.97
N LYS A 480 1.46 -41.10 12.75
CA LYS A 480 2.89 -41.29 12.50
C LYS A 480 3.72 -40.05 12.81
N ALA A 481 3.16 -38.86 12.61
CA ALA A 481 3.82 -37.60 12.97
C ALA A 481 4.08 -37.52 14.49
N THR A 482 3.10 -37.95 15.28
CA THR A 482 3.16 -37.95 16.75
C THR A 482 3.98 -39.09 17.31
N PHE A 483 3.67 -40.32 16.91
CA PHE A 483 4.37 -41.54 17.33
C PHE A 483 5.53 -41.87 16.39
N ASN A 484 6.40 -40.89 16.17
CA ASN A 484 7.44 -40.90 15.14
C ASN A 484 8.47 -42.04 15.21
N ALA A 485 8.67 -42.64 16.39
CA ALA A 485 9.56 -43.77 16.60
C ALA A 485 8.91 -45.13 16.30
N VAL A 486 7.59 -45.20 16.12
CA VAL A 486 6.92 -46.41 15.63
C VAL A 486 7.37 -46.63 14.19
N THR A 487 7.99 -47.75 13.84
CA THR A 487 8.58 -47.97 12.51
C THR A 487 7.62 -48.59 11.50
N ASN A 488 6.43 -49.02 11.92
CA ASN A 488 5.40 -49.57 11.04
C ASN A 488 5.07 -48.63 9.87
N THR A 489 4.76 -49.22 8.72
CA THR A 489 4.23 -48.49 7.55
C THR A 489 2.73 -48.30 7.72
N VAL A 490 2.21 -47.12 7.37
CA VAL A 490 0.78 -46.81 7.38
C VAL A 490 0.01 -47.85 6.55
N GLY A 491 -1.12 -48.32 7.09
CA GLY A 491 -1.97 -49.32 6.44
C GLY A 491 -1.46 -50.76 6.49
N GLN A 492 -0.30 -51.03 7.10
CA GLN A 492 0.19 -52.39 7.33
C GLN A 492 -0.13 -52.89 8.75
N ALA A 493 -0.06 -54.21 8.94
CA ALA A 493 -0.21 -54.81 10.26
C ALA A 493 0.77 -54.19 11.26
N PHE A 494 0.26 -53.85 12.45
CA PHE A 494 1.05 -53.27 13.52
C PHE A 494 1.98 -54.33 14.11
N THR A 495 3.27 -54.04 14.27
CA THR A 495 4.26 -55.02 14.74
C THR A 495 5.08 -54.51 15.93
N ASN A 496 5.08 -53.20 16.17
CA ASN A 496 5.81 -52.58 17.27
C ASN A 496 4.97 -52.54 18.57
N PHE A 497 4.27 -53.64 18.88
CA PHE A 497 3.39 -53.78 20.04
C PHE A 497 3.81 -54.96 20.93
N ALA A 498 3.76 -54.78 22.25
CA ALA A 498 3.94 -55.85 23.24
C ALA A 498 2.99 -55.70 24.43
N VAL A 499 2.72 -56.82 25.09
CA VAL A 499 1.98 -56.88 26.35
C VAL A 499 2.94 -57.31 27.47
N VAL A 500 2.87 -56.63 28.60
CA VAL A 500 3.62 -56.95 29.82
C VAL A 500 2.68 -57.12 31.01
N THR A 501 3.10 -57.91 32.01
CA THR A 501 2.27 -58.23 33.17
C THR A 501 2.24 -57.12 34.23
N GLY A 502 3.13 -56.13 34.16
CA GLY A 502 3.25 -55.04 35.13
C GLY A 502 4.09 -53.87 34.60
N ASP A 503 3.90 -52.69 35.18
CA ASP A 503 4.50 -51.43 34.71
C ASP A 503 6.02 -51.44 34.80
N GLU A 504 6.58 -52.16 35.77
CA GLU A 504 8.01 -52.33 35.96
C GLU A 504 8.70 -53.01 34.77
N LEU A 505 7.94 -53.72 33.92
CA LEU A 505 8.43 -54.41 32.73
C LEU A 505 8.30 -53.59 31.45
N VAL A 506 7.66 -52.41 31.49
CA VAL A 506 7.47 -51.56 30.29
C VAL A 506 8.81 -51.14 29.70
N ASN A 507 9.73 -50.68 30.55
CA ASN A 507 11.09 -50.27 30.14
C ASN A 507 11.94 -51.44 29.63
N ALA A 508 11.60 -52.69 29.99
CA ALA A 508 12.30 -53.88 29.52
C ALA A 508 11.81 -54.37 28.15
N SER A 509 10.69 -53.83 27.65
CA SER A 509 10.13 -54.18 26.34
C SER A 509 10.88 -53.50 25.20
N ASN A 510 11.06 -54.21 24.08
CA ASN A 510 11.62 -53.68 22.85
C ASN A 510 10.55 -53.07 21.90
N ALA A 511 9.27 -53.22 22.21
CA ALA A 511 8.17 -52.65 21.45
C ALA A 511 8.07 -51.13 21.67
N ARG A 512 7.48 -50.43 20.69
CA ARG A 512 7.26 -48.97 20.78
C ARG A 512 5.96 -48.64 21.49
N ILE A 513 4.94 -49.49 21.33
CA ILE A 513 3.70 -49.43 22.08
C ILE A 513 3.68 -50.62 23.03
N VAL A 514 3.50 -50.36 24.32
CA VAL A 514 3.51 -51.40 25.35
C VAL A 514 2.23 -51.28 26.16
N PHE A 515 1.47 -52.36 26.24
CA PHE A 515 0.32 -52.47 27.13
C PHE A 515 0.71 -53.18 28.43
N SER A 516 0.43 -52.57 29.57
CA SER A 516 0.63 -53.18 30.89
C SER A 516 -0.68 -53.70 31.44
N GLN A 517 -0.76 -55.02 31.67
CA GLN A 517 -1.92 -55.65 32.30
C GLN A 517 -2.05 -55.30 33.78
N GLY A 518 -0.97 -54.88 34.43
CA GLY A 518 -1.00 -54.51 35.85
C GLY A 518 -1.80 -53.24 36.12
N SER A 519 -1.76 -52.28 35.21
CA SER A 519 -2.39 -50.96 35.32
C SER A 519 -3.51 -50.72 34.30
N GLY A 520 -3.55 -51.49 33.20
CA GLY A 520 -4.38 -51.18 32.04
C GLY A 520 -3.82 -50.05 31.17
N SER A 521 -2.57 -49.63 31.40
CA SER A 521 -1.96 -48.49 30.72
C SER A 521 -1.29 -48.86 29.41
N LEU A 522 -1.37 -47.93 28.47
CA LEU A 522 -0.64 -47.93 27.20
C LEU A 522 0.49 -46.92 27.26
N PHE A 523 1.67 -47.42 26.94
CA PHE A 523 2.91 -46.66 26.99
C PHE A 523 3.52 -46.54 25.59
N TYR A 524 4.04 -45.36 25.30
CA TYR A 524 4.90 -45.09 24.15
C TYR A 524 6.36 -45.06 24.61
N ASN A 525 7.13 -46.05 24.16
CA ASN A 525 8.56 -46.15 24.37
C ASN A 525 9.28 -45.58 23.14
N GLN A 526 9.74 -44.33 23.22
CA GLN A 526 10.34 -43.64 22.07
C GLN A 526 11.71 -44.24 21.68
N ASP A 527 12.50 -44.65 22.66
CA ASP A 527 13.90 -45.05 22.46
C ASP A 527 14.04 -46.49 21.96
N GLY A 528 13.22 -47.39 22.49
CA GLY A 528 13.21 -48.78 22.10
C GLY A 528 14.53 -49.52 22.30
N ASN A 529 14.60 -50.24 23.40
CA ASN A 529 15.73 -51.08 23.79
C ASN A 529 17.11 -50.39 23.72
N VAL A 530 17.27 -49.33 24.50
CA VAL A 530 18.58 -48.93 25.03
C VAL A 530 18.46 -48.98 26.55
N LEU A 531 19.27 -49.82 27.21
CA LEU A 531 19.38 -49.83 28.66
C LEU A 531 19.99 -48.49 29.12
N GLY A 532 19.14 -47.50 29.41
CA GLY A 532 19.53 -46.19 29.94
C GLY A 532 18.64 -45.02 29.47
N THR A 533 18.13 -44.26 30.45
CA THR A 533 17.55 -42.90 30.40
C THR A 533 16.48 -42.56 29.34
N GLY A 534 15.90 -43.54 28.67
CA GLY A 534 14.86 -43.30 27.68
C GLY A 534 13.52 -42.82 28.27
N THR A 535 12.82 -41.95 27.56
CA THR A 535 11.53 -41.38 27.97
C THR A 535 10.39 -42.29 27.51
N VAL A 536 9.85 -43.06 28.45
CA VAL A 536 8.58 -43.78 28.27
C VAL A 536 7.45 -42.89 28.75
N PHE A 537 6.43 -42.74 27.91
CA PHE A 537 5.27 -41.92 28.23
C PHE A 537 4.02 -42.80 28.29
N GLU A 538 3.27 -42.67 29.37
CA GLU A 538 1.89 -43.10 29.39
C GLU A 538 1.07 -42.16 28.50
N PHE A 539 0.23 -42.68 27.62
CA PHE A 539 -0.64 -41.85 26.77
C PHE A 539 -2.12 -42.22 26.88
N ALA A 540 -2.43 -43.43 27.37
CA ALA A 540 -3.81 -43.84 27.59
C ALA A 540 -3.90 -44.92 28.67
N ARG A 541 -5.08 -45.03 29.28
CA ARG A 541 -5.50 -46.10 30.19
C ARG A 541 -6.80 -46.71 29.70
N LEU A 542 -6.90 -48.03 29.75
CA LEU A 542 -8.12 -48.76 29.44
C LEU A 542 -8.86 -49.12 30.73
N GLY A 543 -10.17 -48.88 30.77
CA GLY A 543 -11.02 -49.17 31.92
C GLY A 543 -11.20 -50.66 32.24
N ASN A 544 -10.72 -51.55 31.37
CA ASN A 544 -10.74 -53.00 31.52
C ASN A 544 -9.32 -53.60 31.45
N PRO A 545 -8.53 -53.58 32.54
CA PRO A 545 -7.12 -53.99 32.52
C PRO A 545 -6.88 -55.46 32.15
N ASP A 546 -7.86 -56.35 32.36
CA ASP A 546 -7.79 -57.77 32.02
C ASP A 546 -8.02 -58.06 30.52
N ILE A 547 -8.17 -57.03 29.69
CA ILE A 547 -8.38 -57.17 28.26
C ILE A 547 -7.20 -57.84 27.56
N THR A 548 -7.51 -58.69 26.57
CA THR A 548 -6.50 -59.22 25.65
C THR A 548 -6.36 -58.29 24.45
N LEU A 549 -5.30 -57.48 24.44
CA LEU A 549 -4.91 -56.70 23.27
C LEU A 549 -3.97 -57.49 22.36
N SER A 550 -4.08 -57.23 21.07
CA SER A 550 -3.16 -57.70 20.06
C SER A 550 -2.83 -56.59 19.06
N SER A 551 -1.88 -56.85 18.16
CA SER A 551 -1.51 -55.93 17.10
C SER A 551 -2.68 -55.45 16.23
N SER A 552 -3.77 -56.24 16.09
CA SER A 552 -4.92 -55.83 15.27
C SER A 552 -5.75 -54.70 15.88
N ASN A 553 -5.57 -54.43 17.18
CA ASN A 553 -6.23 -53.33 17.88
C ASN A 553 -5.56 -51.98 17.59
N PHE A 554 -4.44 -51.95 16.88
CA PHE A 554 -3.71 -50.74 16.57
C PHE A 554 -3.67 -50.51 15.07
N SER A 555 -3.81 -49.25 14.68
CA SER A 555 -3.56 -48.81 13.31
C SER A 555 -2.73 -47.54 13.31
N LEU A 556 -1.97 -47.34 12.23
CA LEU A 556 -1.13 -46.17 12.04
C LEU A 556 -1.72 -45.34 10.91
N ILE A 557 -1.85 -44.03 11.12
CA ILE A 557 -2.27 -43.07 10.10
C ILE A 557 -1.13 -42.11 9.75
N ALA A 558 -1.28 -41.46 8.59
CA ALA A 558 -0.28 -40.55 8.03
C ALA A 558 0.00 -39.35 8.96
#